data_AF-A0A7M2SNQ9-F1
#
_entry.id   AF-A0A7M2SNQ9-F1
#
_cell.length_a   1.000
_cell.length_b   1.000
_cell.length_c   1.000
_cell.angle_alpha   90.00
_cell.angle_beta   90.00
_cell.angle_gamma   90.00
#
_symmetry.space_group_name_H-M   'P 1'
#
loop_
_entity.id
_entity.type
_entity.pdbx_description
1 polymer ?
#
loop_
_entity_poly.entity_id
_entity_poly.type
_entity_poly.pdbx_seq_one_letter_code
_entity_poly.pdbx_strand_id
1 'polypeptide(L)'
;MKIRSVLATAVAAAVTAPVVLLSAAPAFADEKPAARTQQARPTIEELEQAVDLAQKDYDAAVIAVKDAIKFLEEGLEAETYPTKAAVIETKQAAEAAAKAKNEADQAVVDAKTALDAATTDEEKAAAQTALEEAEKAAEEAAAAKTAADTKAAEAQTAHDDARVAQVRKISLLQKARDEAEKKLDAAKKALADAEAEEGEDGDDGEEPGGECVAEPKLTTVVRGLPDKVVGGTTKTFTLRVTNGTDKTMDEVHPYAAVHAFDDKGLKELDSYLDLEWSTTANPDWRDTGLPGGISVGSLKAKASADVKLRLKVDADIPAGQGAVFATADYVNEDESCGGYPDLDLHEFQILAKADGPGKGEDTEGKPGKTDNTTEQGGTSTTPVNGTGGSGNGSGSGSLATTGSSDVLPKAGLAGAAALVLGAGAVVVARRRKAGADA
;
A
#
# COMPACT_ATOMS: atom_id res chain seq x y z
N MET A 1 -18.15 37.62 33.25
CA MET A 1 -17.37 37.94 32.03
C MET A 1 -16.12 37.08 32.08
N LYS A 2 -15.98 36.07 31.21
CA LYS A 2 -15.11 36.05 30.00
C LYS A 2 -13.67 36.44 30.37
N ILE A 3 -12.61 35.67 30.10
CA ILE A 3 -12.23 34.98 28.85
C ILE A 3 -11.32 33.77 29.17
N ARG A 4 -11.47 32.69 28.40
CA ARG A 4 -10.56 31.53 28.30
C ARG A 4 -9.49 31.80 27.23
N SER A 5 -8.26 31.39 27.47
CA SER A 5 -7.23 31.21 26.44
C SER A 5 -6.58 29.84 26.63
N VAL A 6 -6.76 28.99 25.62
CA VAL A 6 -6.19 27.64 25.49
C VAL A 6 -4.88 27.78 24.73
N LEU A 7 -3.80 27.20 25.27
CA LEU A 7 -2.49 27.08 24.61
C LEU A 7 -2.25 25.61 24.28
N ALA A 8 -1.90 25.38 23.02
CA ALA A 8 -1.64 24.09 22.40
C ALA A 8 -0.44 23.37 23.04
N THR A 9 -0.57 22.06 23.22
CA THR A 9 0.54 21.17 23.60
C THR A 9 0.87 20.31 22.38
N ALA A 10 1.99 20.58 21.74
CA ALA A 10 2.60 19.70 20.74
C ALA A 10 3.32 18.57 21.46
N VAL A 11 3.06 17.32 21.08
CA VAL A 11 3.83 16.15 21.53
C VAL A 11 4.45 15.51 20.29
N ALA A 12 5.76 15.71 20.15
CA ALA A 12 6.61 14.95 19.25
C ALA A 12 6.95 13.60 19.90
N ALA A 13 6.73 12.49 19.20
CA ALA A 13 7.23 11.18 19.57
C ALA A 13 8.23 10.73 18.51
N ALA A 14 9.52 10.81 18.87
CA ALA A 14 10.64 10.25 18.12
C ALA A 14 10.87 8.79 18.54
N VAL A 15 11.07 7.90 17.57
CA VAL A 15 11.63 6.55 17.81
C VAL A 15 12.76 6.28 16.81
N THR A 16 13.97 6.62 17.27
CA THR A 16 15.28 5.94 17.13
C THR A 16 15.73 5.32 15.80
N ALA A 17 16.81 5.89 15.24
CA ALA A 17 17.97 5.18 14.67
C ALA A 17 19.27 6.00 14.98
N PRO A 18 20.49 5.40 15.03
CA PRO A 18 21.54 5.84 15.94
C PRO A 18 22.49 6.94 15.42
N VAL A 19 22.97 7.69 16.41
CA VAL A 19 23.97 8.76 16.45
C VAL A 19 25.31 8.40 15.79
N VAL A 20 25.81 9.22 14.84
CA VAL A 20 27.22 9.66 14.74
C VAL A 20 27.30 10.98 13.93
N LEU A 21 27.56 12.11 14.60
CA LEU A 21 28.62 13.11 14.30
C LEU A 21 28.33 14.45 14.97
N LEU A 22 29.17 14.72 15.96
CA LEU A 22 29.30 15.96 16.71
C LEU A 22 30.34 16.84 15.99
N SER A 23 29.97 18.02 15.48
CA SER A 23 30.90 19.16 15.39
C SER A 23 30.24 20.47 14.97
N ALA A 24 30.52 21.50 15.78
CA ALA A 24 30.60 22.93 15.46
C ALA A 24 29.29 23.71 15.23
N ALA A 25 28.87 24.43 16.27
CA ALA A 25 28.12 25.68 16.14
C ALA A 25 29.10 26.85 15.89
N PRO A 26 28.74 27.81 15.03
CA PRO A 26 29.09 29.20 15.25
C PRO A 26 27.82 30.02 15.57
N ALA A 27 27.99 30.89 16.55
CA ALA A 27 27.04 31.93 16.91
C ALA A 27 26.97 33.01 15.82
N PHE A 28 25.74 33.40 15.44
CA PHE A 28 25.39 34.70 14.87
C PHE A 28 24.00 35.03 15.44
N ALA A 29 23.89 36.03 16.31
CA ALA A 29 23.76 37.46 16.02
C ALA A 29 22.34 37.82 15.53
N ASP A 30 21.78 38.78 16.26
CA ASP A 30 20.44 39.36 16.26
C ASP A 30 20.06 39.94 14.89
N GLU A 31 19.06 39.39 14.20
CA GLU A 31 18.34 40.07 13.12
C GLU A 31 16.83 39.70 13.16
N LYS A 32 16.02 40.73 13.44
CA LYS A 32 14.66 41.07 12.94
C LYS A 32 13.73 39.92 12.46
N PRO A 33 12.45 39.88 12.87
CA PRO A 33 11.55 38.76 12.57
C PRO A 33 11.37 38.59 11.06
N ALA A 34 11.92 37.50 10.53
CA ALA A 34 11.70 37.07 9.16
C ALA A 34 10.22 36.74 8.95
N ALA A 35 9.71 37.18 7.81
CA ALA A 35 8.40 36.87 7.31
C ALA A 35 8.13 35.36 7.39
N ARG A 36 6.94 35.03 7.86
CA ARG A 36 6.36 33.68 7.87
C ARG A 36 6.38 33.18 6.43
N THR A 37 7.34 32.33 6.07
CA THR A 37 7.30 31.57 4.82
C THR A 37 5.97 30.81 4.81
N GLN A 38 5.11 31.15 3.85
CA GLN A 38 4.00 30.28 3.48
C GLN A 38 4.62 28.93 3.13
N GLN A 39 4.32 27.89 3.92
CA GLN A 39 4.65 26.53 3.54
C GLN A 39 3.98 26.29 2.19
N ALA A 40 4.77 25.98 1.15
CA ALA A 40 4.23 25.55 -0.12
C ALA A 40 3.26 24.39 0.13
N ARG A 41 2.04 24.48 -0.41
CA ARG A 41 1.11 23.35 -0.37
C ARG A 41 1.76 22.19 -1.15
N PRO A 42 1.67 20.94 -0.65
CA PRO A 42 2.19 19.78 -1.38
C PRO A 42 1.48 19.66 -2.73
N THR A 43 2.23 19.35 -3.78
CA THR A 43 1.72 19.11 -5.13
C THR A 43 0.88 17.83 -5.19
N ILE A 44 0.01 17.68 -6.20
CA ILE A 44 -0.78 16.45 -6.41
C ILE A 44 0.15 15.22 -6.50
N GLU A 45 1.25 15.31 -7.25
CA GLU A 45 2.22 14.21 -7.37
C GLU A 45 2.83 13.82 -6.00
N GLU A 46 3.11 14.80 -5.13
CA GLU A 46 3.58 14.52 -3.76
C GLU A 46 2.49 13.88 -2.88
N LEU A 47 1.22 14.21 -3.11
CA LEU A 47 0.08 13.62 -2.41
C LEU A 47 -0.22 12.19 -2.89
N GLU A 48 -0.11 11.91 -4.19
CA GLU A 48 -0.18 10.55 -4.73
C GLU A 48 0.92 9.66 -4.13
N GLN A 49 2.16 10.16 -4.09
CA GLN A 49 3.27 9.46 -3.43
C GLN A 49 3.01 9.23 -1.94
N ALA A 50 2.38 10.19 -1.26
CA ALA A 50 2.00 10.05 0.15
C ALA A 50 0.91 8.97 0.35
N VAL A 51 -0.06 8.86 -0.56
CA VAL A 51 -1.07 7.79 -0.56
C VAL A 51 -0.42 6.43 -0.78
N ASP A 52 0.47 6.31 -1.77
CA ASP A 52 1.18 5.06 -2.06
C ASP A 52 2.03 4.59 -0.88
N LEU A 53 2.75 5.52 -0.23
CA LEU A 53 3.52 5.22 0.96
C LEU A 53 2.62 4.78 2.12
N ALA A 54 1.52 5.50 2.37
CA ALA A 54 0.57 5.15 3.42
C ALA A 54 -0.13 3.80 3.16
N GLN A 55 -0.41 3.47 1.88
CA GLN A 55 -0.99 2.19 1.48
C GLN A 55 -0.01 1.05 1.75
N LYS A 56 1.26 1.23 1.39
CA LYS A 56 2.32 0.25 1.68
C LYS A 56 2.50 0.01 3.17
N ASP A 57 2.44 1.06 3.99
CA ASP A 57 2.51 0.97 5.45
C ASP A 57 1.30 0.21 6.02
N TYR A 58 0.09 0.49 5.52
CA TYR A 58 -1.12 -0.25 5.89
C TYR A 58 -1.04 -1.72 5.51
N ASP A 59 -0.63 -2.05 4.29
CA ASP A 59 -0.49 -3.43 3.81
C ASP A 59 0.54 -4.20 4.62
N ALA A 60 1.67 -3.57 4.94
CA ALA A 60 2.69 -4.15 5.82
C ALA A 60 2.13 -4.43 7.23
N ALA A 61 1.31 -3.52 7.77
CA ALA A 61 0.66 -3.71 9.06
C ALA A 61 -0.37 -4.86 9.03
N VAL A 62 -1.15 -4.99 7.95
CA VAL A 62 -2.08 -6.12 7.73
C VAL A 62 -1.33 -7.45 7.68
N ILE A 63 -0.22 -7.52 6.93
CA ILE A 63 0.64 -8.72 6.87
C ILE A 63 1.19 -9.06 8.26
N ALA A 64 1.69 -8.06 9.00
CA ALA A 64 2.22 -8.28 10.34
C ALA A 64 1.17 -8.84 11.31
N VAL A 65 -0.08 -8.34 11.26
CA VAL A 65 -1.19 -8.90 12.05
C VAL A 65 -1.46 -10.35 11.64
N LYS A 66 -1.54 -10.64 10.33
CA LYS A 66 -1.79 -11.98 9.81
C LYS A 66 -0.70 -12.97 10.23
N ASP A 67 0.57 -12.60 10.10
CA ASP A 67 1.70 -13.45 10.49
C ASP A 67 1.72 -13.70 12.00
N ALA A 68 1.38 -12.69 12.81
CA ALA A 68 1.27 -12.84 14.25
C ALA A 68 0.13 -13.78 14.68
N ILE A 69 -1.03 -13.73 14.00
CA ILE A 69 -2.14 -14.66 14.21
C ILE A 69 -1.73 -16.07 13.80
N LYS A 70 -1.12 -16.23 12.62
CA LYS A 70 -0.62 -17.53 12.15
C LYS A 70 0.39 -18.13 13.14
N PHE A 71 1.28 -17.33 13.69
CA PHE A 71 2.21 -17.79 14.71
C PHE A 71 1.49 -18.22 16.00
N LEU A 72 0.40 -17.57 16.41
CA LEU A 72 -0.41 -17.98 17.56
C LEU A 72 -1.13 -19.32 17.33
N GLU A 73 -1.67 -19.52 16.13
CA GLU A 73 -2.49 -20.69 15.79
C GLU A 73 -1.66 -21.92 15.42
N GLU A 74 -0.56 -21.72 14.67
CA GLU A 74 0.28 -22.80 14.16
C GLU A 74 1.63 -22.84 14.87
N GLY A 75 2.31 -21.70 14.99
CA GLY A 75 3.68 -21.62 15.49
C GLY A 75 3.83 -22.01 16.95
N LEU A 76 2.97 -21.48 17.82
CA LEU A 76 2.92 -21.83 19.25
C LEU A 76 2.40 -23.24 19.47
N GLU A 77 1.50 -23.73 18.61
CA GLU A 77 0.89 -25.05 18.74
C GLU A 77 1.72 -26.19 18.14
N ALA A 78 2.78 -25.86 17.41
CA ALA A 78 3.72 -26.85 16.89
C ALA A 78 4.32 -27.67 18.04
N GLU A 79 4.35 -28.99 17.90
CA GLU A 79 4.89 -29.90 18.93
C GLU A 79 6.35 -29.62 19.28
N THR A 80 7.10 -29.01 18.35
CA THR A 80 8.50 -28.59 18.53
C THR A 80 8.64 -27.24 19.24
N TYR A 81 7.56 -26.49 19.44
CA TYR A 81 7.62 -25.21 20.13
C TYR A 81 7.93 -25.44 21.63
N PRO A 82 8.91 -24.73 22.25
CA PRO A 82 9.46 -25.12 23.55
C PRO A 82 8.42 -25.32 24.67
N THR A 83 7.45 -24.42 24.82
CA THR A 83 6.43 -24.57 25.88
C THR A 83 5.40 -25.63 25.53
N LYS A 84 5.11 -25.85 24.24
CA LYS A 84 4.20 -26.91 23.78
C LYS A 84 4.83 -28.29 23.96
N ALA A 85 6.10 -28.44 23.59
CA ALA A 85 6.90 -29.64 23.82
C ALA A 85 6.92 -30.01 25.31
N ALA A 86 7.17 -29.03 26.18
CA ALA A 86 7.15 -29.24 27.63
C ALA A 86 5.77 -29.69 28.14
N VAL A 87 4.68 -29.14 27.61
CA VAL A 87 3.31 -29.59 27.94
C VAL A 87 3.10 -31.05 27.52
N ILE A 88 3.55 -31.45 26.34
CA ILE A 88 3.42 -32.82 25.85
C ILE A 88 4.20 -33.78 26.75
N GLU A 89 5.47 -33.50 27.00
CA GLU A 89 6.35 -34.33 27.83
C GLU A 89 5.82 -34.50 29.25
N THR A 90 5.42 -33.39 29.89
CA THR A 90 4.96 -33.42 31.28
C THR A 90 3.59 -34.07 31.43
N LYS A 91 2.69 -33.94 30.44
CA LYS A 91 1.42 -34.70 30.42
C LYS A 91 1.65 -36.19 30.29
N GLN A 92 2.55 -36.62 29.40
CA GLN A 92 2.91 -38.04 29.27
C GLN A 92 3.51 -38.59 30.57
N ALA A 93 4.37 -37.82 31.24
CA ALA A 93 4.93 -38.20 32.53
C ALA A 93 3.85 -38.31 33.63
N ALA A 94 2.88 -37.38 33.65
CA ALA A 94 1.76 -37.42 34.58
C ALA A 94 0.83 -38.63 34.35
N GLU A 95 0.55 -38.98 33.09
CA GLU A 95 -0.21 -40.17 32.72
C GLU A 95 0.52 -41.46 33.14
N ALA A 96 1.84 -41.54 32.91
CA ALA A 96 2.65 -42.66 33.34
C ALA A 96 2.66 -42.81 34.87
N ALA A 97 2.79 -41.70 35.60
CA ALA A 97 2.75 -41.70 37.06
C ALA A 97 1.35 -42.07 37.60
N ALA A 98 0.28 -41.65 36.93
CA ALA A 98 -1.08 -42.05 37.28
C ALA A 98 -1.29 -43.56 37.09
N LYS A 99 -0.76 -44.13 36.00
CA LYS A 99 -0.79 -45.58 35.77
C LYS A 99 -0.01 -46.33 36.87
N ALA A 100 1.20 -45.89 37.19
CA ALA A 100 2.02 -46.50 38.25
C ALA A 100 1.33 -46.45 39.61
N LYS A 101 0.65 -45.33 39.94
CA LYS A 101 -0.16 -45.23 41.16
C LYS A 101 -1.29 -46.24 41.18
N ASN A 102 -2.05 -46.38 40.09
CA ASN A 102 -3.14 -47.36 40.02
C ASN A 102 -2.64 -48.80 40.18
N GLU A 103 -1.49 -49.13 39.59
CA GLU A 103 -0.85 -50.45 39.76
C GLU A 103 -0.40 -50.69 41.21
N ALA A 104 0.18 -49.69 41.87
CA ALA A 104 0.59 -49.78 43.27
C ALA A 104 -0.60 -49.88 44.23
N ASP A 105 -1.67 -49.10 44.00
CA ASP A 105 -2.91 -49.19 44.76
C ASP A 105 -3.56 -50.58 44.62
N GLN A 106 -3.53 -51.16 43.41
CA GLN A 106 -4.01 -52.52 43.18
C GLN A 106 -3.15 -53.56 43.92
N ALA A 107 -1.82 -53.39 43.95
CA ALA A 107 -0.94 -54.28 44.70
C ALA A 107 -1.24 -54.27 46.21
N VAL A 108 -1.64 -53.13 46.78
CA VAL A 108 -2.12 -53.05 48.18
C VAL A 108 -3.40 -53.87 48.37
N VAL A 109 -4.35 -53.77 47.44
CA VAL A 109 -5.61 -54.56 47.49
C VAL A 109 -5.32 -56.06 47.41
N ASP A 110 -4.42 -56.44 46.51
CA ASP A 110 -4.03 -57.84 46.32
C ASP A 110 -3.29 -58.38 47.56
N ALA A 111 -2.39 -57.59 48.15
CA ALA A 111 -1.67 -57.96 49.37
C ALA A 111 -2.62 -58.09 50.58
N LYS A 112 -3.62 -57.20 50.72
CA LYS A 112 -4.68 -57.33 51.73
C LYS A 112 -5.47 -58.62 51.56
N THR A 113 -5.85 -58.93 50.32
CA THR A 113 -6.57 -60.16 49.98
C THR A 113 -5.74 -61.41 50.31
N ALA A 114 -4.44 -61.40 50.03
CA ALA A 114 -3.53 -62.49 50.37
C ALA A 114 -3.36 -62.67 51.89
N LEU A 115 -3.28 -61.57 52.64
CA LEU A 115 -3.22 -61.60 54.10
C LEU A 115 -4.49 -62.19 54.72
N ASP A 116 -5.67 -61.83 54.20
CA ASP A 116 -6.96 -62.36 54.65
C ASP A 116 -7.10 -63.86 54.36
N ALA A 117 -6.47 -64.35 53.29
CA ALA A 117 -6.49 -65.76 52.88
C ALA A 117 -5.45 -66.63 53.62
N ALA A 118 -4.47 -66.03 54.29
CA ALA A 118 -3.38 -66.75 54.95
C ALA A 118 -3.88 -67.55 56.18
N THR A 119 -3.53 -68.85 56.23
CA THR A 119 -4.08 -69.78 57.23
C THR A 119 -3.06 -70.16 58.31
N THR A 120 -1.77 -70.11 57.99
CA THR A 120 -0.67 -70.38 58.93
C THR A 120 -0.02 -69.09 59.43
N ASP A 121 0.70 -69.18 60.55
CA ASP A 121 1.37 -68.01 61.13
C ASP A 121 2.54 -67.54 60.24
N GLU A 122 3.24 -68.45 59.59
CA GLU A 122 4.28 -68.13 58.61
C GLU A 122 3.71 -67.42 57.37
N GLU A 123 2.58 -67.90 56.82
CA GLU A 123 1.90 -67.26 55.69
C GLU A 123 1.43 -65.84 56.04
N LYS A 124 0.88 -65.65 57.24
CA LYS A 124 0.43 -64.34 57.72
C LYS A 124 1.59 -63.37 57.87
N ALA A 125 2.70 -63.82 58.44
CA ALA A 125 3.89 -62.97 58.59
C ALA A 125 4.42 -62.52 57.21
N ALA A 126 4.52 -63.44 56.25
CA ALA A 126 4.95 -63.11 54.89
C ALA A 126 3.98 -62.16 54.17
N ALA A 127 2.66 -62.41 54.27
CA ALA A 127 1.65 -61.56 53.66
C ALA A 127 1.60 -60.16 54.30
N GLN A 128 1.86 -60.05 55.60
CA GLN A 128 1.95 -58.76 56.29
C GLN A 128 3.16 -57.95 55.81
N THR A 129 4.33 -58.59 55.65
CA THR A 129 5.50 -57.91 55.05
C THR A 129 5.21 -57.45 53.62
N ALA A 130 4.58 -58.28 52.80
CA ALA A 130 4.20 -57.91 51.44
C ALA A 130 3.21 -56.73 51.40
N LEU A 131 2.28 -56.67 52.36
CA LEU A 131 1.37 -55.56 52.51
C LEU A 131 2.09 -54.26 52.87
N GLU A 132 3.00 -54.29 53.85
CA GLU A 132 3.79 -53.12 54.24
C GLU A 132 4.65 -52.59 53.07
N GLU A 133 5.24 -53.49 52.28
CA GLU A 133 5.97 -53.13 51.06
C GLU A 133 5.06 -52.52 49.98
N ALA A 134 3.87 -53.09 49.77
CA ALA A 134 2.89 -52.56 48.82
C ALA A 134 2.36 -51.19 49.24
N GLU A 135 2.06 -50.99 50.53
CA GLU A 135 1.58 -49.70 51.05
C GLU A 135 2.66 -48.62 50.89
N LYS A 136 3.92 -48.94 51.19
CA LYS A 136 5.03 -48.02 50.94
C LYS A 136 5.18 -47.68 49.45
N ALA A 137 5.09 -48.67 48.56
CA ALA A 137 5.16 -48.45 47.12
C ALA A 137 4.00 -47.57 46.62
N ALA A 138 2.79 -47.75 47.16
CA ALA A 138 1.63 -46.91 46.86
C ALA A 138 1.82 -45.46 47.33
N GLU A 139 2.38 -45.23 48.51
CA GLU A 139 2.74 -43.89 48.99
C GLU A 139 3.78 -43.20 48.09
N GLU A 140 4.84 -43.92 47.71
CA GLU A 140 5.87 -43.41 46.79
C GLU A 140 5.28 -43.07 45.41
N ALA A 141 4.41 -43.95 44.88
CA ALA A 141 3.72 -43.72 43.61
C ALA A 141 2.74 -42.53 43.68
N ALA A 142 2.04 -42.35 44.81
CA ALA A 142 1.17 -41.19 45.03
C ALA A 142 1.94 -39.87 45.09
N ALA A 143 3.11 -39.86 45.75
CA ALA A 143 4.00 -38.70 45.77
C ALA A 143 4.54 -38.40 44.36
N ALA A 144 4.98 -39.42 43.62
CA ALA A 144 5.45 -39.29 42.24
C ALA A 144 4.36 -38.72 41.31
N LYS A 145 3.12 -39.22 41.43
CA LYS A 145 1.98 -38.68 40.68
C LYS A 145 1.75 -37.21 41.00
N THR A 146 1.73 -36.84 42.28
CA THR A 146 1.53 -35.44 42.70
C THR A 146 2.61 -34.52 42.11
N ALA A 147 3.87 -34.96 42.12
CA ALA A 147 4.97 -34.21 41.53
C ALA A 147 4.85 -34.09 40.00
N ALA A 148 4.42 -35.15 39.31
CA ALA A 148 4.22 -35.14 37.86
C ALA A 148 3.05 -34.23 37.45
N ASP A 149 1.92 -34.31 38.17
CA ASP A 149 0.76 -33.43 37.95
C ASP A 149 1.14 -31.95 38.14
N THR A 150 1.92 -31.65 39.18
CA THR A 150 2.40 -30.28 39.46
C THR A 150 3.22 -29.76 38.28
N LYS A 151 4.18 -30.55 37.77
CA LYS A 151 4.99 -30.17 36.60
C LYS A 151 4.15 -29.98 35.34
N ALA A 152 3.14 -30.83 35.13
CA ALA A 152 2.22 -30.69 34.00
C ALA A 152 1.40 -29.39 34.07
N ALA A 153 0.96 -29.01 35.27
CA ALA A 153 0.25 -27.76 35.51
C ALA A 153 1.14 -26.52 35.29
N GLU A 154 2.41 -26.58 35.75
CA GLU A 154 3.40 -25.52 35.52
C GLU A 154 3.72 -25.34 34.04
N ALA A 155 3.92 -26.44 33.30
CA ALA A 155 4.17 -26.41 31.87
C ALA A 155 2.97 -25.84 31.08
N GLN A 156 1.75 -26.24 31.46
CA GLN A 156 0.53 -25.70 30.86
C GLN A 156 0.40 -24.19 31.11
N THR A 157 0.65 -23.75 32.34
CA THR A 157 0.64 -22.32 32.69
C THR A 157 1.65 -21.53 31.87
N ALA A 158 2.88 -22.04 31.73
CA ALA A 158 3.91 -21.39 30.92
C ALA A 158 3.54 -21.29 29.43
N HIS A 159 2.86 -22.30 28.89
CA HIS A 159 2.36 -22.27 27.52
C HIS A 159 1.21 -21.28 27.33
N ASP A 160 0.27 -21.23 28.28
CA ASP A 160 -0.84 -20.28 28.27
C ASP A 160 -0.34 -18.83 28.40
N ASP A 161 0.68 -18.58 29.24
CA ASP A 161 1.35 -17.29 29.36
C ASP A 161 2.00 -16.85 28.03
N ALA A 162 2.63 -17.79 27.31
CA ALA A 162 3.19 -17.52 25.98
C ALA A 162 2.10 -17.16 24.96
N ARG A 163 0.95 -17.84 24.99
CA ARG A 163 -0.22 -17.53 24.16
C ARG A 163 -0.78 -16.14 24.51
N VAL A 164 -0.92 -15.81 25.79
CA VAL A 164 -1.39 -14.48 26.25
C VAL A 164 -0.42 -13.37 25.81
N ALA A 165 0.89 -13.59 25.93
CA ALA A 165 1.89 -12.63 25.45
C ALA A 165 1.76 -12.39 23.94
N GLN A 166 1.53 -13.44 23.15
CA GLN A 166 1.33 -13.32 21.71
C GLN A 166 0.01 -12.61 21.35
N VAL A 167 -1.09 -12.86 22.07
CA VAL A 167 -2.36 -12.14 21.89
C VAL A 167 -2.19 -10.64 22.20
N ARG A 168 -1.44 -10.29 23.25
CA ARG A 168 -1.11 -8.88 23.53
C ARG A 168 -0.33 -8.23 22.39
N LYS A 169 0.62 -8.95 21.79
CA LYS A 169 1.35 -8.49 20.60
C LYS A 169 0.42 -8.29 19.40
N ILE A 170 -0.50 -9.22 19.13
CA ILE A 170 -1.51 -9.08 18.06
C ILE A 170 -2.36 -7.83 18.30
N SER A 171 -2.81 -7.58 19.53
CA SER A 171 -3.58 -6.36 19.85
C SER A 171 -2.82 -5.07 19.56
N LEU A 172 -1.51 -5.02 19.84
CA LEU A 172 -0.68 -3.87 19.49
C LEU A 172 -0.50 -3.70 17.98
N LEU A 173 -0.32 -4.81 17.25
CA LEU A 173 -0.22 -4.79 15.78
C LEU A 173 -1.54 -4.35 15.12
N GLN A 174 -2.69 -4.77 15.67
CA GLN A 174 -4.00 -4.31 15.20
C GLN A 174 -4.16 -2.80 15.41
N LYS A 175 -3.75 -2.25 16.57
CA LYS A 175 -3.76 -0.80 16.78
C LYS A 175 -2.88 -0.07 15.78
N ALA A 176 -1.67 -0.58 15.51
CA ALA A 176 -0.78 0.00 14.51
C ALA A 176 -1.37 -0.04 13.10
N ARG A 177 -2.05 -1.13 12.73
CA ARG A 177 -2.82 -1.22 11.48
C ARG A 177 -3.93 -0.17 11.42
N ASP A 178 -4.73 -0.02 12.48
CA ASP A 178 -5.82 0.96 12.51
C ASP A 178 -5.30 2.41 12.44
N GLU A 179 -4.11 2.67 13.02
CA GLU A 179 -3.43 3.96 12.88
C GLU A 179 -2.89 4.18 11.46
N ALA A 180 -2.38 3.13 10.79
CA ALA A 180 -1.95 3.19 9.40
C ALA A 180 -3.14 3.41 8.45
N GLU A 181 -4.28 2.77 8.72
CA GLU A 181 -5.53 2.96 7.98
C GLU A 181 -5.99 4.42 8.04
N LYS A 182 -6.01 5.01 9.24
CA LYS A 182 -6.36 6.43 9.40
C LYS A 182 -5.43 7.36 8.64
N LYS A 183 -4.13 7.04 8.58
CA LYS A 183 -3.16 7.83 7.80
C LYS A 183 -3.41 7.68 6.30
N LEU A 184 -3.71 6.47 5.85
CA LEU A 184 -4.09 6.21 4.47
C LEU A 184 -5.36 6.96 4.09
N ASP A 185 -6.40 6.93 4.93
CA ASP A 185 -7.64 7.68 4.71
C ASP A 185 -7.39 9.18 4.70
N ALA A 186 -6.55 9.70 5.60
CA ALA A 186 -6.18 11.10 5.63
C ALA A 186 -5.37 11.52 4.39
N ALA A 187 -4.45 10.67 3.92
CA ALA A 187 -3.69 10.92 2.69
C ALA A 187 -4.60 10.91 1.46
N LYS A 188 -5.51 9.93 1.37
CA LYS A 188 -6.51 9.85 0.29
C LYS A 188 -7.44 11.05 0.31
N LYS A 189 -7.89 11.48 1.49
CA LYS A 189 -8.69 12.68 1.64
C LYS A 189 -7.91 13.93 1.23
N ALA A 190 -6.65 14.07 1.63
CA ALA A 190 -5.83 15.21 1.24
C ALA A 190 -5.58 15.25 -0.27
N LEU A 191 -5.38 14.09 -0.92
CA LEU A 191 -5.30 13.98 -2.37
C LEU A 191 -6.62 14.39 -3.03
N ALA A 192 -7.75 13.84 -2.57
CA ALA A 192 -9.07 14.19 -3.12
C ALA A 192 -9.44 15.66 -2.91
N ASP A 193 -9.14 16.22 -1.73
CA ASP A 193 -9.35 17.64 -1.44
C ASP A 193 -8.44 18.51 -2.35
N ALA A 194 -7.19 18.09 -2.63
CA ALA A 194 -6.29 18.81 -3.53
C ALA A 194 -6.66 18.68 -5.02
N GLU A 195 -7.17 17.52 -5.45
CA GLU A 195 -7.74 17.32 -6.78
C GLU A 195 -9.01 18.16 -6.97
N ALA A 196 -9.83 18.29 -5.91
CA ALA A 196 -10.95 19.22 -5.89
C ALA A 196 -10.47 20.68 -5.94
N GLU A 197 -9.43 21.05 -5.20
CA GLU A 197 -8.89 22.42 -5.21
C GLU A 197 -8.11 22.78 -6.49
N GLU A 198 -7.44 21.86 -7.17
CA GLU A 198 -6.97 22.11 -8.57
C GLU A 198 -8.14 22.20 -9.55
N GLY A 199 -9.30 21.65 -9.20
CA GLY A 199 -10.58 21.93 -9.85
C GLY A 199 -11.19 23.29 -9.46
N GLU A 200 -10.77 23.90 -8.35
CA GLU A 200 -11.31 25.15 -7.77
C GLU A 200 -10.34 26.34 -7.78
N ASP A 201 -9.09 26.21 -8.25
CA ASP A 201 -8.24 27.36 -8.63
C ASP A 201 -8.78 28.08 -9.90
N GLY A 202 -9.99 27.71 -10.34
CA GLY A 202 -10.86 28.46 -11.22
C GLY A 202 -12.11 29.08 -10.58
N ASP A 203 -12.34 28.98 -9.26
CA ASP A 203 -13.60 29.42 -8.64
C ASP A 203 -13.43 30.13 -7.28
N ASP A 204 -13.64 31.44 -7.32
CA ASP A 204 -13.75 32.34 -6.19
C ASP A 204 -15.12 32.21 -5.48
N GLY A 205 -15.16 31.39 -4.43
CA GLY A 205 -16.07 31.59 -3.30
C GLY A 205 -17.38 30.79 -3.36
N GLU A 206 -17.40 29.70 -2.60
CA GLU A 206 -18.54 28.79 -2.53
C GLU A 206 -19.77 29.34 -1.79
N GLU A 207 -20.92 28.90 -2.33
CA GLU A 207 -22.23 28.55 -1.71
C GLU A 207 -23.41 29.40 -2.23
N PRO A 208 -24.60 28.81 -2.52
CA PRO A 208 -24.96 27.41 -2.81
C PRO A 208 -25.81 27.28 -4.10
N GLY A 209 -25.48 26.36 -5.01
CA GLY A 209 -26.28 26.11 -6.22
C GLY A 209 -26.35 24.62 -6.52
N GLY A 210 -27.55 24.08 -6.76
CA GLY A 210 -27.75 22.66 -7.05
C GLY A 210 -26.89 22.17 -8.23
N GLU A 211 -26.61 20.87 -8.24
CA GLU A 211 -25.82 20.19 -9.28
C GLU A 211 -26.15 20.70 -10.69
N CYS A 212 -25.22 21.41 -11.35
CA CYS A 212 -25.40 21.89 -12.71
C CYS A 212 -25.61 20.71 -13.66
N VAL A 213 -26.64 20.77 -14.50
CA VAL A 213 -27.05 19.63 -15.34
C VAL A 213 -26.52 19.81 -16.76
N ALA A 214 -25.95 18.76 -17.33
CA ALA A 214 -25.54 18.73 -18.74
C ALA A 214 -26.68 19.15 -19.69
N GLU A 215 -26.41 20.13 -20.57
CA GLU A 215 -27.34 20.66 -21.58
C GLU A 215 -26.76 20.41 -22.98
N PRO A 216 -27.11 19.28 -23.64
CA PRO A 216 -26.55 18.92 -24.95
C PRO A 216 -26.95 19.87 -26.09
N LYS A 217 -27.89 20.81 -25.86
CA LYS A 217 -28.24 21.84 -26.83
C LYS A 217 -27.45 23.14 -26.64
N LEU A 218 -26.66 23.29 -25.58
CA LEU A 218 -25.60 24.29 -25.54
C LEU A 218 -24.42 23.70 -26.30
N THR A 219 -23.91 24.36 -27.34
CA THR A 219 -22.80 23.82 -28.14
C THR A 219 -21.73 24.87 -28.39
N THR A 220 -20.47 24.46 -28.32
CA THR A 220 -19.32 25.23 -28.80
C THR A 220 -18.90 24.75 -30.18
N VAL A 221 -18.28 25.61 -30.99
CA VAL A 221 -17.63 25.24 -32.26
C VAL A 221 -16.47 26.18 -32.53
N VAL A 222 -15.27 25.64 -32.71
CA VAL A 222 -14.08 26.39 -33.18
C VAL A 222 -14.12 26.55 -34.70
N ARG A 223 -13.90 27.77 -35.19
CA ARG A 223 -13.97 28.14 -36.61
C ARG A 223 -12.79 28.99 -37.04
N GLY A 224 -12.20 28.65 -38.19
CA GLY A 224 -11.17 29.45 -38.84
C GLY A 224 -9.75 29.26 -38.28
N LEU A 225 -9.55 28.32 -37.35
CA LEU A 225 -8.21 27.85 -37.01
C LEU A 225 -7.71 26.96 -38.17
N PRO A 226 -6.49 27.16 -38.68
CA PRO A 226 -5.96 26.32 -39.74
C PRO A 226 -5.42 25.01 -39.16
N ASP A 227 -5.54 23.91 -39.92
CA ASP A 227 -4.98 22.60 -39.58
C ASP A 227 -3.44 22.60 -39.43
N LYS A 228 -2.77 23.70 -39.81
CA LYS A 228 -1.32 23.88 -39.69
C LYS A 228 -0.99 25.29 -39.19
N VAL A 229 -0.17 25.36 -38.15
CA VAL A 229 0.41 26.60 -37.63
C VAL A 229 1.93 26.53 -37.70
N VAL A 230 2.59 27.67 -37.88
CA VAL A 230 4.05 27.75 -37.99
C VAL A 230 4.59 28.55 -36.82
N GLY A 231 5.73 28.13 -36.25
CA GLY A 231 6.46 28.87 -35.22
C GLY A 231 6.68 30.33 -35.61
N GLY A 232 6.41 31.24 -34.68
CA GLY A 232 6.54 32.68 -34.86
C GLY A 232 5.38 33.33 -35.61
N THR A 233 4.25 32.64 -35.75
CA THR A 233 3.03 33.20 -36.36
C THR A 233 1.96 33.46 -35.31
N THR A 234 1.08 34.41 -35.62
CA THR A 234 -0.14 34.67 -34.85
C THR A 234 -1.35 34.33 -35.70
N LYS A 235 -2.29 33.56 -35.15
CA LYS A 235 -3.52 33.14 -35.83
C LYS A 235 -4.74 33.62 -35.04
N THR A 236 -5.68 34.24 -35.74
CA THR A 236 -6.97 34.63 -35.15
C THR A 236 -8.06 33.74 -35.70
N PHE A 237 -8.92 33.26 -34.81
CA PHE A 237 -10.02 32.36 -35.12
C PHE A 237 -11.21 32.68 -34.19
N THR A 238 -12.29 31.91 -34.28
CA THR A 238 -13.54 32.20 -33.55
C THR A 238 -14.05 30.97 -32.85
N LEU A 239 -14.40 31.13 -31.57
CA LEU A 239 -15.23 30.19 -30.83
C LEU A 239 -16.68 30.69 -30.90
N ARG A 240 -17.56 29.89 -31.52
CA ARG A 240 -19.00 30.15 -31.52
C ARG A 240 -19.67 29.32 -30.44
N VAL A 241 -20.42 29.97 -29.56
CA VAL A 241 -21.29 29.31 -28.58
C VAL A 241 -22.73 29.50 -29.00
N THR A 242 -23.52 28.43 -28.93
CA THR A 242 -24.91 28.42 -29.40
C THR A 242 -25.84 27.85 -28.34
N ASN A 243 -26.84 28.62 -27.94
CA ASN A 243 -27.96 28.15 -27.15
C ASN A 243 -29.01 27.55 -28.08
N GLY A 244 -28.99 26.23 -28.26
CA GLY A 244 -29.96 25.47 -29.05
C GLY A 244 -31.26 25.16 -28.29
N THR A 245 -31.43 25.60 -27.05
CA THR A 245 -32.65 25.37 -26.25
C THR A 245 -33.78 26.32 -26.65
N ASP A 246 -34.94 26.16 -26.02
CA ASP A 246 -36.10 27.06 -26.19
C ASP A 246 -36.19 28.10 -25.05
N LYS A 247 -35.17 28.19 -24.20
CA LYS A 247 -35.10 29.12 -23.07
C LYS A 247 -33.90 30.07 -23.23
N THR A 248 -33.98 31.24 -22.60
CA THR A 248 -32.81 32.12 -22.45
C THR A 248 -31.87 31.55 -21.41
N MET A 249 -30.56 31.69 -21.67
CA MET A 249 -29.50 31.49 -20.69
C MET A 249 -29.05 32.87 -20.23
N ASP A 250 -29.07 33.15 -18.93
CA ASP A 250 -28.90 34.53 -18.42
C ASP A 250 -27.44 34.97 -18.40
N GLU A 251 -26.53 34.06 -18.09
CA GLU A 251 -25.08 34.27 -18.20
C GLU A 251 -24.43 33.03 -18.80
N VAL A 252 -23.67 33.20 -19.90
CA VAL A 252 -22.96 32.10 -20.58
C VAL A 252 -21.46 32.34 -20.52
N HIS A 253 -20.73 31.30 -20.14
CA HIS A 253 -19.29 31.29 -19.94
C HIS A 253 -18.61 30.30 -20.88
N PRO A 254 -18.17 30.74 -22.08
CA PRO A 254 -17.34 29.90 -22.93
C PRO A 254 -15.96 29.67 -22.31
N TYR A 255 -15.39 28.50 -22.55
CA TYR A 255 -14.02 28.18 -22.21
C TYR A 255 -13.26 27.76 -23.46
N ALA A 256 -12.01 28.20 -23.57
CA ALA A 256 -11.08 27.76 -24.59
C ALA A 256 -9.66 27.62 -24.03
N ALA A 257 -9.03 26.49 -24.29
CA ALA A 257 -7.63 26.23 -23.96
C ALA A 257 -6.91 25.68 -25.18
N VAL A 258 -5.57 25.81 -25.18
CA VAL A 258 -4.71 25.20 -26.19
C VAL A 258 -3.69 24.33 -25.48
N HIS A 259 -3.55 23.09 -25.93
CA HIS A 259 -2.48 22.19 -25.49
C HIS A 259 -1.75 21.62 -26.69
N ALA A 260 -0.47 21.33 -26.54
CA ALA A 260 0.36 20.77 -27.58
C ALA A 260 1.48 19.88 -27.05
N PHE A 261 1.84 18.90 -27.87
CA PHE A 261 2.97 18.00 -27.62
C PHE A 261 3.89 17.94 -28.83
N ASP A 262 5.15 17.58 -28.60
CA ASP A 262 6.08 17.26 -29.70
C ASP A 262 5.57 16.09 -30.55
N ASP A 263 6.12 15.89 -31.75
CA ASP A 263 5.69 14.82 -32.68
C ASP A 263 5.78 13.39 -32.08
N LYS A 264 6.46 13.24 -30.93
CA LYS A 264 6.60 11.97 -30.21
C LYS A 264 5.62 11.84 -29.05
N GLY A 265 4.89 12.89 -28.70
CA GLY A 265 3.98 12.92 -27.55
C GLY A 265 4.68 12.89 -26.19
N LEU A 266 5.98 13.20 -26.15
CA LEU A 266 6.83 13.04 -24.95
C LEU A 266 7.11 14.36 -24.23
N LYS A 267 6.90 15.49 -24.89
CA LYS A 267 7.14 16.82 -24.33
C LYS A 267 5.98 17.73 -24.61
N GLU A 268 5.47 18.35 -23.54
CA GLU A 268 4.49 19.42 -23.61
C GLU A 268 5.11 20.69 -24.21
N LEU A 269 4.35 21.38 -25.06
CA LEU A 269 4.77 22.57 -25.79
C LEU A 269 3.96 23.82 -25.39
N ASP A 270 3.13 23.74 -24.35
CA ASP A 270 2.16 24.79 -23.99
C ASP A 270 2.85 26.12 -23.65
N SER A 271 4.04 26.07 -23.05
CA SER A 271 4.86 27.27 -22.79
C SER A 271 5.25 28.08 -24.04
N TYR A 272 5.13 27.50 -25.24
CA TYR A 272 5.37 28.16 -26.52
C TYR A 272 4.08 28.72 -27.17
N LEU A 273 2.94 28.51 -26.54
CA LEU A 273 1.62 28.87 -27.05
C LEU A 273 0.95 29.86 -26.11
N ASP A 274 0.52 30.99 -26.66
CA ASP A 274 -0.21 32.02 -25.92
C ASP A 274 -1.57 32.22 -26.58
N LEU A 275 -2.63 31.85 -25.86
CA LEU A 275 -4.01 31.98 -26.30
C LEU A 275 -4.66 33.18 -25.61
N GLU A 276 -5.12 34.12 -26.42
CA GLU A 276 -5.87 35.27 -25.97
C GLU A 276 -7.29 35.26 -26.53
N TRP A 277 -8.18 35.95 -25.84
CA TRP A 277 -9.57 36.12 -26.24
C TRP A 277 -9.99 37.60 -26.27
N SER A 278 -11.07 37.85 -27.00
CA SER A 278 -11.71 39.16 -27.15
C SER A 278 -13.20 38.96 -27.47
N THR A 279 -14.08 39.74 -26.87
CA THR A 279 -15.53 39.68 -27.14
C THR A 279 -16.01 40.99 -27.76
N THR A 280 -17.25 40.98 -28.29
CA THR A 280 -17.87 42.22 -28.79
C THR A 280 -18.10 43.23 -27.66
N ALA A 281 -18.38 42.76 -26.45
CA ALA A 281 -18.57 43.60 -25.27
C ALA A 281 -17.24 44.15 -24.72
N ASN A 282 -16.14 43.41 -24.89
CA ASN A 282 -14.81 43.76 -24.43
C ASN A 282 -13.77 43.48 -25.53
N PRO A 283 -13.50 44.45 -26.42
CA PRO A 283 -12.71 44.20 -27.62
C PRO A 283 -11.20 44.08 -27.38
N ASP A 284 -10.72 44.42 -26.18
CA ASP A 284 -9.30 44.30 -25.83
C ASP A 284 -8.91 42.82 -25.69
N TRP A 285 -7.72 42.47 -26.20
CA TRP A 285 -7.19 41.11 -26.07
C TRP A 285 -6.76 40.84 -24.64
N ARG A 286 -7.15 39.67 -24.12
CA ARG A 286 -6.88 39.22 -22.76
C ARG A 286 -6.38 37.79 -22.79
N ASP A 287 -5.44 37.47 -21.93
CA ASP A 287 -4.98 36.09 -21.77
C ASP A 287 -6.14 35.22 -21.26
N THR A 288 -6.23 33.97 -21.73
CA THR A 288 -7.24 33.01 -21.24
C THR A 288 -6.98 32.56 -19.80
N GLY A 289 -5.81 32.84 -19.23
CA GLY A 289 -5.42 32.48 -17.86
C GLY A 289 -5.66 33.54 -16.77
N LEU A 290 -6.46 34.58 -17.04
CA LEU A 290 -6.81 35.60 -16.02
C LEU A 290 -8.06 35.17 -15.21
N PRO A 291 -8.12 35.48 -13.90
CA PRO A 291 -9.28 35.20 -13.07
C PRO A 291 -10.51 35.98 -13.58
N GLY A 292 -11.62 35.26 -13.80
CA GLY A 292 -12.91 35.81 -14.26
C GLY A 292 -13.47 35.21 -15.55
N GLY A 293 -12.77 34.28 -16.20
CA GLY A 293 -13.26 33.53 -17.37
C GLY A 293 -13.65 34.38 -18.58
N ILE A 294 -14.16 33.73 -19.63
CA ILE A 294 -14.79 34.44 -20.77
C ILE A 294 -16.29 34.48 -20.46
N SER A 295 -16.89 35.68 -20.42
CA SER A 295 -18.34 35.84 -20.43
C SER A 295 -18.80 36.46 -21.74
N VAL A 296 -19.90 35.92 -22.28
CA VAL A 296 -20.64 36.51 -23.41
C VAL A 296 -21.99 37.10 -23.00
N GLY A 297 -22.29 37.12 -21.70
CA GLY A 297 -23.56 37.57 -21.14
C GLY A 297 -24.74 36.67 -21.51
N SER A 298 -25.95 37.24 -21.43
CA SER A 298 -27.19 36.54 -21.76
C SER A 298 -27.28 36.09 -23.22
N LEU A 299 -27.62 34.82 -23.41
CA LEU A 299 -27.83 34.20 -24.70
C LEU A 299 -29.27 33.70 -24.84
N LYS A 300 -30.04 34.41 -25.67
CA LYS A 300 -31.45 34.06 -25.96
C LYS A 300 -31.60 32.67 -26.56
N ALA A 301 -32.79 32.11 -26.43
CA ALA A 301 -33.17 30.87 -27.12
C ALA A 301 -32.83 30.92 -28.61
N LYS A 302 -32.20 29.86 -29.12
CA LYS A 302 -31.73 29.70 -30.53
C LYS A 302 -30.71 30.75 -31.00
N ALA A 303 -30.08 31.50 -30.10
CA ALA A 303 -29.07 32.48 -30.45
C ALA A 303 -27.64 31.91 -30.34
N SER A 304 -26.70 32.60 -31.00
CA SER A 304 -25.27 32.32 -30.89
C SER A 304 -24.50 33.59 -30.56
N ALA A 305 -23.39 33.42 -29.84
CA ALA A 305 -22.39 34.46 -29.60
C ALA A 305 -21.03 34.00 -30.13
N ASP A 306 -20.25 34.95 -30.64
CA ASP A 306 -18.91 34.70 -31.15
C ASP A 306 -17.86 35.34 -30.22
N VAL A 307 -16.90 34.53 -29.79
CA VAL A 307 -15.68 34.95 -29.09
C VAL A 307 -14.52 34.89 -30.07
N LYS A 308 -13.77 35.99 -30.20
CA LYS A 308 -12.55 36.01 -31.02
C LYS A 308 -11.41 35.45 -30.19
N LEU A 309 -10.66 34.53 -30.78
CA LEU A 309 -9.49 33.92 -30.17
C LEU A 309 -8.25 34.25 -31.00
N ARG A 310 -7.10 34.42 -30.36
CA ARG A 310 -5.82 34.69 -30.98
C ARG A 310 -4.75 33.81 -30.36
N LEU A 311 -4.22 32.88 -31.16
CA LEU A 311 -3.10 32.03 -30.79
C LEU A 311 -1.81 32.67 -31.31
N LYS A 312 -0.92 33.08 -30.40
CA LYS A 312 0.46 33.41 -30.72
C LYS A 312 1.32 32.17 -30.52
N VAL A 313 2.10 31.83 -31.53
CA VAL A 313 3.00 30.69 -31.51
C VAL A 313 4.43 31.22 -31.46
N ASP A 314 5.18 30.84 -30.45
CA ASP A 314 6.57 31.24 -30.30
C ASP A 314 7.41 30.76 -31.50
N ALA A 315 8.47 31.51 -31.84
CA ALA A 315 9.32 31.19 -32.99
C ALA A 315 10.15 29.93 -32.79
N ASP A 316 10.47 29.59 -31.54
CA ASP A 316 11.34 28.49 -31.14
C ASP A 316 10.55 27.19 -30.86
N ILE A 317 9.24 27.19 -31.11
CA ILE A 317 8.42 26.00 -30.92
C ILE A 317 8.92 24.84 -31.81
N PRO A 318 9.18 23.65 -31.23
CA PRO A 318 9.44 22.44 -32.00
C PRO A 318 8.24 22.04 -32.88
N ALA A 319 8.48 21.18 -33.88
CA ALA A 319 7.39 20.53 -34.60
C ALA A 319 6.62 19.58 -33.67
N GLY A 320 5.30 19.54 -33.84
CA GLY A 320 4.42 18.79 -32.95
C GLY A 320 2.96 18.82 -33.37
N GLN A 321 2.11 18.40 -32.47
CA GLN A 321 0.65 18.39 -32.62
C GLN A 321 0.02 19.21 -31.50
N GLY A 322 -0.84 20.15 -31.86
CA GLY A 322 -1.63 20.94 -30.92
C GLY A 322 -3.12 20.68 -31.09
N ALA A 323 -3.89 21.07 -30.09
CA ALA A 323 -5.33 21.13 -30.18
C ALA A 323 -5.89 22.30 -29.37
N VAL A 324 -6.95 22.90 -29.88
CA VAL A 324 -7.79 23.82 -29.13
C VAL A 324 -8.99 23.05 -28.59
N PHE A 325 -9.19 23.16 -27.28
CA PHE A 325 -10.29 22.58 -26.54
C PHE A 325 -11.29 23.68 -26.24
N ALA A 326 -12.58 23.44 -26.46
CA ALA A 326 -13.62 24.42 -26.19
C ALA A 326 -14.85 23.78 -25.54
N THR A 327 -15.34 24.42 -24.49
CA THR A 327 -16.63 24.09 -23.85
C THR A 327 -17.36 25.37 -23.46
N ALA A 328 -18.57 25.27 -22.94
CA ALA A 328 -19.30 26.41 -22.41
C ALA A 328 -20.27 25.97 -21.33
N ASP A 329 -20.38 26.81 -20.31
CA ASP A 329 -21.34 26.66 -19.22
C ASP A 329 -22.31 27.85 -19.18
N TYR A 330 -23.42 27.69 -18.48
CA TYR A 330 -24.34 28.78 -18.20
C TYR A 330 -24.85 28.72 -16.75
N VAL A 331 -25.16 29.90 -16.23
CA VAL A 331 -25.88 30.08 -14.98
C VAL A 331 -27.04 31.02 -15.23
N ASN A 332 -28.22 30.67 -14.73
CA ASN A 332 -29.41 31.50 -14.79
C ASN A 332 -29.64 32.23 -13.47
N GLU A 333 -30.43 33.30 -13.51
CA GLU A 333 -30.80 34.07 -12.32
C GLU A 333 -31.58 33.24 -11.29
N ASP A 334 -32.22 32.15 -11.72
CA ASP A 334 -32.95 31.20 -10.87
C ASP A 334 -32.06 30.11 -10.24
N GLU A 335 -30.74 30.31 -10.29
CA GLU A 335 -29.69 29.38 -9.81
C GLU A 335 -29.64 28.06 -10.58
N SER A 336 -30.45 27.89 -11.64
CA SER A 336 -30.28 26.75 -12.54
C SER A 336 -29.04 26.95 -13.42
N CYS A 337 -28.20 25.92 -13.48
CA CYS A 337 -26.98 25.94 -14.25
C CYS A 337 -26.82 24.65 -15.06
N GLY A 338 -25.99 24.71 -16.08
CA GLY A 338 -25.71 23.59 -16.95
C GLY A 338 -24.58 23.86 -17.91
N GLY A 339 -24.07 22.80 -18.54
CA GLY A 339 -22.88 22.87 -19.37
C GLY A 339 -22.99 22.03 -20.63
N TYR A 340 -22.18 22.35 -21.63
CA TYR A 340 -22.00 21.48 -22.78
C TYR A 340 -21.37 20.16 -22.30
N PRO A 341 -22.03 19.00 -22.45
CA PRO A 341 -21.52 17.73 -21.91
C PRO A 341 -20.24 17.22 -22.58
N ASP A 342 -19.94 17.73 -23.77
CA ASP A 342 -18.80 17.29 -24.58
C ASP A 342 -17.72 18.36 -24.58
N LEU A 343 -16.50 17.96 -24.94
CA LEU A 343 -15.38 18.87 -25.15
C LEU A 343 -15.09 18.95 -26.64
N ASP A 344 -15.33 20.11 -27.23
CA ASP A 344 -15.07 20.31 -28.65
C ASP A 344 -13.55 20.44 -28.87
N LEU A 345 -13.03 19.59 -29.74
CA LEU A 345 -11.60 19.50 -30.05
C LEU A 345 -11.33 19.93 -31.49
N HIS A 346 -10.40 20.87 -31.68
CA HIS A 346 -9.85 21.18 -32.99
C HIS A 346 -8.34 20.98 -33.00
N GLU A 347 -7.90 19.89 -33.62
CA GLU A 347 -6.50 19.51 -33.76
C GLU A 347 -5.82 20.29 -34.90
N PHE A 348 -4.55 20.66 -34.71
CA PHE A 348 -3.72 21.30 -35.71
C PHE A 348 -2.25 20.87 -35.59
N GLN A 349 -1.57 20.76 -36.72
CA GLN A 349 -0.14 20.46 -36.76
C GLN A 349 0.69 21.73 -36.50
N ILE A 350 1.70 21.62 -35.65
CA ILE A 350 2.70 22.66 -35.40
C ILE A 350 3.92 22.37 -36.27
N LEU A 351 4.27 23.33 -37.13
CA LEU A 351 5.48 23.31 -37.92
C LEU A 351 6.50 24.23 -37.27
N ALA A 352 7.70 23.71 -36.99
CA ALA A 352 8.83 24.55 -36.60
C ALA A 352 9.06 25.64 -37.66
N LYS A 353 9.54 26.81 -37.22
CA LYS A 353 9.89 27.88 -38.12
C LYS A 353 11.01 27.42 -39.06
N ALA A 354 10.81 27.60 -40.38
CA ALA A 354 11.89 27.36 -41.32
C ALA A 354 12.97 28.42 -41.10
N ASP A 355 14.20 28.00 -40.79
CA ASP A 355 15.35 28.89 -40.83
C ASP A 355 15.51 29.43 -42.26
N GLY A 356 15.59 30.76 -42.38
CA GLY A 356 15.91 31.44 -43.64
C GLY A 356 17.24 30.92 -44.23
N PRO A 357 17.48 31.18 -45.53
CA PRO A 357 18.17 30.28 -46.45
C PRO A 357 19.51 29.79 -45.89
N GLY A 358 19.61 28.46 -45.80
CA GLY A 358 20.84 27.77 -45.46
C GLY A 358 22.02 28.25 -46.31
N LYS A 359 23.16 28.41 -45.65
CA LYS A 359 24.43 28.16 -46.31
C LYS A 359 24.35 26.77 -46.93
N GLY A 360 24.43 26.72 -48.24
CA GLY A 360 24.32 25.49 -49.01
C GLY A 360 25.36 24.45 -48.61
N GLU A 361 24.93 23.20 -48.62
CA GLU A 361 25.74 22.16 -49.24
C GLU A 361 25.03 21.75 -50.51
N ASP A 362 25.52 22.29 -51.62
CA ASP A 362 25.24 21.80 -52.96
C ASP A 362 25.79 20.37 -53.07
N THR A 363 24.91 19.39 -53.19
CA THR A 363 25.18 18.25 -54.07
C THR A 363 23.98 18.00 -54.96
N GLU A 364 23.99 18.71 -56.08
CA GLU A 364 23.13 18.48 -57.24
C GLU A 364 23.36 17.07 -57.83
N GLY A 365 22.27 16.30 -57.92
CA GLY A 365 21.86 15.66 -59.18
C GLY A 365 21.95 14.13 -59.16
N LYS A 366 20.98 13.37 -59.71
CA LYS A 366 20.00 13.65 -60.76
C LYS A 366 18.99 12.45 -60.84
N PRO A 367 18.01 12.35 -61.79
CA PRO A 367 16.58 12.33 -61.46
C PRO A 367 15.74 11.18 -62.08
N GLY A 368 14.43 11.17 -61.77
CA GLY A 368 13.36 10.53 -62.56
C GLY A 368 12.85 9.20 -61.98
N LYS A 369 11.58 8.80 -62.07
CA LYS A 369 10.41 9.33 -62.81
C LYS A 369 9.15 8.55 -62.32
N THR A 370 8.04 9.27 -62.15
CA THR A 370 6.62 8.91 -62.44
C THR A 370 6.00 7.53 -62.15
N ASP A 371 4.79 7.62 -61.58
CA ASP A 371 3.55 6.88 -61.87
C ASP A 371 3.14 5.61 -61.07
N ASN A 372 2.06 5.81 -60.29
CA ASN A 372 0.80 5.07 -60.21
C ASN A 372 0.72 3.53 -60.02
N THR A 373 -0.11 3.20 -59.01
CA THR A 373 -1.13 2.11 -58.93
C THR A 373 -0.76 0.63 -58.67
N THR A 374 -1.56 0.07 -57.74
CA THR A 374 -2.10 -1.32 -57.59
C THR A 374 -1.29 -2.47 -56.92
N GLU A 375 -1.88 -2.97 -55.82
CA GLU A 375 -2.19 -4.37 -55.38
C GLU A 375 -1.20 -5.56 -55.58
N GLN A 376 -1.02 -6.29 -54.46
CA GLN A 376 -0.88 -7.75 -54.20
C GLN A 376 0.26 -8.64 -54.76
N GLY A 377 0.86 -9.42 -53.81
CA GLY A 377 1.41 -10.79 -53.97
C GLY A 377 2.80 -10.93 -54.62
N GLY A 378 3.73 -11.82 -54.23
CA GLY A 378 3.81 -12.86 -53.21
C GLY A 378 5.16 -13.63 -53.32
N THR A 379 5.41 -14.50 -52.33
CA THR A 379 6.23 -15.75 -52.35
C THR A 379 7.75 -15.76 -52.52
N SER A 380 8.41 -16.36 -51.51
CA SER A 380 9.48 -17.38 -51.64
C SER A 380 9.29 -18.33 -50.43
N THR A 381 8.84 -19.60 -50.50
CA THR A 381 9.27 -20.86 -51.16
C THR A 381 10.52 -21.56 -50.59
N THR A 382 10.38 -22.09 -49.35
CA THR A 382 10.70 -23.49 -48.91
C THR A 382 12.17 -24.02 -48.93
N PRO A 383 12.50 -25.17 -48.28
CA PRO A 383 12.34 -25.57 -46.87
C PRO A 383 13.55 -26.43 -46.35
N VAL A 384 13.57 -26.88 -45.09
CA VAL A 384 13.93 -28.25 -44.58
C VAL A 384 14.00 -28.18 -43.03
N ASN A 385 13.15 -28.80 -42.21
CA ASN A 385 12.73 -30.20 -42.00
C ASN A 385 13.83 -31.15 -41.48
N GLY A 386 13.59 -31.79 -40.32
CA GLY A 386 14.45 -32.85 -39.77
C GLY A 386 14.17 -33.26 -38.33
N THR A 387 13.04 -33.92 -38.10
CA THR A 387 12.59 -34.57 -36.86
C THR A 387 13.45 -35.78 -36.45
N GLY A 388 13.56 -36.09 -35.15
CA GLY A 388 13.68 -37.49 -34.69
C GLY A 388 14.55 -37.79 -33.46
N GLY A 389 13.89 -38.16 -32.35
CA GLY A 389 14.12 -39.44 -31.67
C GLY A 389 15.33 -39.65 -30.75
N SER A 390 15.01 -39.83 -29.46
CA SER A 390 15.49 -40.89 -28.54
C SER A 390 17.00 -41.13 -28.37
N GLY A 391 17.47 -40.89 -27.14
CA GLY A 391 18.23 -41.88 -26.38
C GLY A 391 19.76 -41.92 -26.56
N ASN A 392 20.41 -41.96 -25.39
CA ASN A 392 21.72 -42.57 -25.10
C ASN A 392 22.99 -41.71 -25.29
N GLY A 393 23.45 -41.16 -24.16
CA GLY A 393 24.69 -41.63 -23.55
C GLY A 393 26.00 -40.90 -23.87
N SER A 394 26.54 -40.28 -22.81
CA SER A 394 27.92 -40.47 -22.29
C SER A 394 28.75 -39.19 -22.14
N GLY A 395 29.39 -39.06 -20.96
CA GLY A 395 30.37 -38.03 -20.61
C GLY A 395 29.99 -37.25 -19.34
N SER A 396 29.90 -37.91 -18.18
CA SER A 396 30.99 -38.13 -17.19
C SER A 396 31.18 -36.97 -16.20
N GLY A 397 30.74 -37.19 -14.96
CA GLY A 397 31.00 -36.30 -13.83
C GLY A 397 30.27 -36.74 -12.56
N SER A 398 30.59 -37.93 -12.05
CA SER A 398 30.07 -38.51 -10.80
C SER A 398 31.12 -38.40 -9.70
N LEU A 399 30.78 -37.79 -8.55
CA LEU A 399 31.19 -38.11 -7.16
C LEU A 399 30.24 -37.28 -6.25
N ALA A 400 29.51 -37.74 -5.23
CA ALA A 400 29.47 -39.00 -4.50
C ALA A 400 28.03 -39.28 -4.00
N THR A 401 27.79 -40.55 -3.71
CA THR A 401 26.51 -41.18 -3.40
C THR A 401 26.49 -41.61 -1.92
N THR A 402 25.35 -41.35 -1.28
CA THR A 402 24.64 -42.08 -0.20
C THR A 402 25.34 -42.53 1.09
N GLY A 403 24.58 -42.46 2.18
CA GLY A 403 24.79 -43.26 3.39
C GLY A 403 23.61 -43.20 4.35
N SER A 404 22.57 -43.97 4.06
CA SER A 404 21.48 -44.33 4.98
C SER A 404 22.02 -45.20 6.12
N SER A 405 21.41 -45.10 7.31
CA SER A 405 21.62 -46.07 8.39
C SER A 405 20.29 -46.39 9.08
N ASP A 406 19.57 -47.35 8.50
CA ASP A 406 18.61 -48.20 9.20
C ASP A 406 19.37 -49.40 9.78
N VAL A 407 19.44 -49.52 11.11
CA VAL A 407 19.73 -50.80 11.78
C VAL A 407 18.93 -50.90 13.08
N LEU A 408 17.82 -51.63 13.02
CA LEU A 408 17.21 -52.31 14.17
C LEU A 408 17.92 -53.66 14.38
N PRO A 409 18.05 -54.10 15.65
CA PRO A 409 17.71 -55.49 15.97
C PRO A 409 16.68 -55.59 17.11
N LYS A 410 15.65 -56.39 16.87
CA LYS A 410 14.73 -56.92 17.90
C LYS A 410 15.42 -58.03 18.70
N ALA A 411 15.47 -57.88 20.02
CA ALA A 411 15.46 -58.91 21.09
C ALA A 411 15.73 -58.16 22.42
N GLY A 412 15.07 -58.34 23.55
CA GLY A 412 14.01 -59.23 24.02
C GLY A 412 13.57 -58.77 25.42
N LEU A 413 12.46 -59.33 25.90
CA LEU A 413 11.90 -59.13 27.25
C LEU A 413 12.90 -59.43 28.38
N ALA A 414 13.09 -58.50 29.33
CA ALA A 414 13.32 -58.75 30.76
C ALA A 414 13.30 -57.40 31.51
N GLY A 415 12.48 -57.30 32.57
CA GLY A 415 12.33 -56.09 33.37
C GLY A 415 13.49 -55.82 34.33
N ALA A 416 13.67 -54.56 34.70
CA ALA A 416 14.15 -54.12 36.01
C ALA A 416 14.12 -52.58 36.07
N ALA A 417 13.48 -52.06 37.11
CA ALA A 417 13.55 -50.66 37.50
C ALA A 417 14.98 -50.29 37.94
N ALA A 418 15.46 -49.11 37.55
CA ALA A 418 16.60 -48.46 38.18
C ALA A 418 16.48 -46.94 38.07
N LEU A 419 16.36 -46.30 39.23
CA LEU A 419 16.41 -44.86 39.45
C LEU A 419 17.75 -44.28 38.98
N VAL A 420 17.73 -43.16 38.26
CA VAL A 420 18.84 -42.20 38.23
C VAL A 420 18.28 -40.80 38.47
N LEU A 421 18.49 -40.34 39.72
CA LEU A 421 18.51 -38.94 40.09
C LEU A 421 19.74 -38.29 39.42
N GLY A 422 19.52 -37.35 38.51
CA GLY A 422 20.55 -36.50 37.92
C GLY A 422 20.32 -35.04 38.32
N ALA A 423 21.21 -34.53 39.15
CA ALA A 423 21.19 -33.18 39.70
C ALA A 423 21.38 -32.07 38.64
N GLY A 424 20.65 -30.96 38.81
CA GLY A 424 20.82 -29.73 38.04
C GLY A 424 20.32 -28.52 38.82
N ALA A 425 21.10 -28.10 39.82
CA ALA A 425 20.87 -26.84 40.53
C ALA A 425 21.29 -25.66 39.64
N VAL A 426 20.35 -24.77 39.29
CA VAL A 426 20.67 -23.43 38.78
C VAL A 426 20.36 -22.41 39.88
N VAL A 427 21.44 -21.79 40.32
CA VAL A 427 21.53 -20.71 41.31
C VAL A 427 20.74 -19.48 40.82
N VAL A 428 19.70 -19.08 41.55
CA VAL A 428 19.10 -17.73 41.44
C VAL A 428 19.67 -16.85 42.55
N ALA A 429 20.59 -15.96 42.18
CA ALA A 429 21.09 -14.91 43.05
C ALA A 429 20.01 -13.82 43.23
N ARG A 430 19.34 -13.80 44.39
CA ARG A 430 18.43 -12.72 44.79
C ARG A 430 19.23 -11.62 45.48
N ARG A 431 19.61 -10.57 44.73
CA ARG A 431 20.15 -9.32 45.29
C ARG A 431 19.08 -8.62 46.13
N ARG A 432 19.27 -8.56 47.45
CA ARG A 432 18.65 -7.53 48.31
C ARG A 432 19.38 -6.21 48.11
N LYS A 433 18.65 -5.12 47.87
CA LYS A 433 19.13 -3.77 48.15
C LYS A 433 18.43 -3.29 49.43
N ALA A 434 19.24 -2.96 50.42
CA ALA A 434 18.86 -2.35 51.67
C ALA A 434 18.40 -0.90 51.45
N GLY A 435 17.49 -0.43 52.32
CA GLY A 435 17.16 0.99 52.43
C GLY A 435 18.31 1.80 53.03
N ALA A 436 18.25 3.11 52.80
CA ALA A 436 18.94 4.12 53.59
C ALA A 436 18.10 5.41 53.52
N ASP A 437 17.52 5.77 54.67
CA ASP A 437 17.37 7.16 55.08
C ASP A 437 18.78 7.70 55.36
N ALA A 438 19.20 8.72 54.59
CA ALA A 438 20.15 9.81 54.90
C ALA A 438 20.50 10.56 53.60
#